data_AF-A0A291LZL1-F1
#
_entry.id   AF-A0A291LZL1-F1
#
_cell.length_a   1.000
_cell.length_b   1.000
_cell.length_c   1.000
_cell.angle_alpha   90.00
_cell.angle_beta   90.00
_cell.angle_gamma   90.00
#
_symmetry.space_group_name_H-M   'P 1'
#
loop_
_entity.id
_entity.type
_entity.pdbx_description
1 polymer ?
#
loop_
_entity_poly.entity_id
_entity_poly.type
_entity_poly.pdbx_seq_one_letter_code
_entity_poly.pdbx_strand_id
1 'polypeptide(L)'
;MSLALIVGSGRLPVVIDTTLRARGIEAPAFALESTPCHLAHAERFRLEHLGGFIAGLKARGIDTICMAGGVRRPDLDPDAVDDATAPLLVRIGTAMAQGDDAALREFITLFEEHGLTIRAAHEICPELLLPAGVPSRVQLRAHHRDDAARGAQIVAAMGAADVGQACVVSRGLALAVEALPGTDRMMRALMADPKSAGQDRPDALRPESLMRDVLPLTDWLAEWFAQPQRPGRDPALPPGGILYKGAKPGQDRRVDLPVIGPDTMLTAAELGLEGVVIEAGNVMVLDCDAVLRIADESGLFLWVRTSEEG
;
A
#
# COMPACT_ATOMS: atom_id res chain seq x y z
N MET A 1 15.43 -5.25 -23.59
CA MET A 1 14.63 -5.40 -22.36
C MET A 1 13.19 -5.14 -22.69
N SER A 2 12.38 -6.18 -22.58
CA SER A 2 10.94 -6.15 -22.80
C SER A 2 10.26 -6.33 -21.44
N LEU A 3 9.53 -5.31 -21.01
CA LEU A 3 8.92 -5.20 -19.70
C LEU A 3 7.46 -5.66 -19.76
N ALA A 4 7.03 -6.44 -18.78
CA ALA A 4 5.62 -6.67 -18.50
C ALA A 4 5.23 -6.23 -17.08
N LEU A 5 3.96 -5.91 -16.88
CA LEU A 5 3.41 -5.61 -15.57
C LEU A 5 2.66 -6.83 -15.05
N ILE A 6 2.93 -7.23 -13.81
CA ILE A 6 2.09 -8.17 -13.05
C ILE A 6 1.35 -7.34 -12.00
N VAL A 7 0.04 -7.17 -12.19
CA VAL A 7 -0.73 -6.13 -11.51
C VAL A 7 -1.83 -6.71 -10.63
N GLY A 8 -1.96 -6.14 -9.44
CA GLY A 8 -3.03 -6.40 -8.49
C GLY A 8 -3.96 -5.20 -8.32
N SER A 9 -4.52 -5.10 -7.11
CA SER A 9 -5.45 -4.05 -6.72
C SER A 9 -4.75 -2.74 -6.33
N GLY A 10 -5.53 -1.66 -6.27
CA GLY A 10 -5.04 -0.32 -5.91
C GLY A 10 -4.66 0.56 -7.10
N ARG A 11 -4.16 1.77 -6.82
CA ARG A 11 -3.83 2.79 -7.83
C ARG A 11 -2.40 2.68 -8.37
N LEU A 12 -1.47 2.05 -7.65
CA LEU A 12 -0.07 1.92 -8.07
C LEU A 12 0.09 1.32 -9.49
N PRO A 13 -0.62 0.25 -9.88
CA PRO A 13 -0.57 -0.26 -11.26
C PRO A 13 -0.95 0.78 -12.32
N VAL A 14 -1.95 1.62 -12.03
CA VAL A 14 -2.43 2.67 -12.94
C VAL A 14 -1.38 3.75 -13.12
N VAL A 15 -0.71 4.15 -12.03
CA VAL A 15 0.38 5.13 -12.07
C VAL A 15 1.53 4.62 -12.92
N ILE A 16 1.95 3.37 -12.72
CA ILE A 16 3.04 2.75 -13.47
C ILE A 16 2.71 2.66 -14.96
N ASP A 17 1.52 2.13 -15.31
CA ASP A 17 1.08 2.02 -16.71
C ASP A 17 1.00 3.38 -17.39
N THR A 18 0.43 4.38 -16.71
CA THR A 18 0.33 5.75 -17.23
C THR A 18 1.71 6.35 -17.48
N THR A 19 2.65 6.18 -16.54
CA THR A 19 4.03 6.67 -16.69
C THR A 19 4.76 5.97 -17.83
N LEU A 20 4.58 4.66 -18.00
CA LEU A 20 5.19 3.93 -19.12
C LEU A 20 4.63 4.40 -20.47
N ARG A 21 3.30 4.53 -20.59
CA ARG A 21 2.64 5.03 -21.81
C ARG A 21 3.06 6.45 -22.15
N ALA A 22 3.16 7.33 -21.15
CA ALA A 22 3.63 8.70 -21.35
C ALA A 22 5.08 8.76 -21.87
N ARG A 23 5.89 7.73 -21.57
CA ARG A 23 7.26 7.58 -22.07
C ARG A 23 7.34 6.79 -23.39
N GLY A 24 6.21 6.42 -23.99
CA GLY A 24 6.15 5.63 -25.22
C GLY A 24 6.61 4.18 -25.04
N ILE A 25 6.59 3.65 -23.81
CA ILE A 25 6.95 2.27 -23.51
C ILE A 25 5.67 1.45 -23.43
N GLU A 26 5.50 0.50 -24.34
CA GLU A 26 4.42 -0.47 -24.27
C GLU A 26 4.84 -1.65 -23.40
N ALA A 27 4.10 -1.89 -22.32
CA ALA A 27 4.29 -3.03 -21.43
C ALA A 27 2.95 -3.79 -21.31
N PRO A 28 2.85 -5.06 -21.73
CA PRO A 28 1.65 -5.84 -21.49
C PRO A 28 1.43 -6.01 -19.99
N ALA A 29 0.17 -5.90 -19.56
CA ALA A 29 -0.22 -6.05 -18.17
C ALA A 29 -0.96 -7.37 -17.97
N PHE A 30 -0.67 -8.05 -16.85
CA PHE A 30 -1.25 -9.33 -16.48
C PHE A 30 -1.76 -9.28 -15.05
N ALA A 31 -2.99 -9.73 -14.80
CA ALA A 31 -3.59 -9.74 -13.48
C ALA A 31 -4.08 -11.14 -13.13
N LEU A 32 -3.88 -11.55 -11.87
CA LEU A 32 -4.51 -12.76 -11.35
C LEU A 32 -6.03 -12.64 -11.44
N GLU A 33 -6.69 -13.71 -11.89
CA GLU A 33 -8.14 -13.72 -12.10
C GLU A 33 -8.93 -13.41 -10.82
N SER A 34 -8.46 -13.90 -9.67
CA SER A 34 -9.07 -13.67 -8.35
C SER A 34 -8.87 -12.25 -7.79
N THR A 35 -8.04 -11.43 -8.44
CA THR A 35 -7.60 -10.13 -7.91
C THR A 35 -8.30 -8.97 -8.65
N PRO A 36 -8.93 -8.04 -7.92
CA PRO A 36 -9.45 -6.81 -8.49
C PRO A 36 -8.34 -6.03 -9.18
N CYS A 37 -8.58 -5.52 -10.38
CA CYS A 37 -7.59 -4.78 -11.17
C CYS A 37 -8.26 -3.60 -11.88
N HIS A 38 -7.64 -2.43 -11.79
CA HIS A 38 -8.12 -1.19 -12.40
C HIS A 38 -7.61 -0.99 -13.83
N LEU A 39 -6.67 -1.81 -14.30
CA LEU A 39 -6.20 -1.78 -15.69
C LEU A 39 -7.11 -2.65 -16.57
N ALA A 40 -8.03 -2.01 -17.30
CA ALA A 40 -8.99 -2.70 -18.16
C ALA A 40 -8.35 -3.55 -19.27
N HIS A 41 -7.12 -3.20 -19.69
CA HIS A 41 -6.38 -3.90 -20.72
C HIS A 41 -5.50 -5.06 -20.18
N ALA A 42 -5.53 -5.31 -18.87
CA ALA A 42 -4.74 -6.39 -18.28
C ALA A 42 -5.31 -7.77 -18.67
N GLU A 43 -4.47 -8.60 -19.29
CA GLU A 43 -4.76 -10.00 -19.56
C GLU A 43 -4.90 -10.76 -18.23
N ARG A 44 -5.84 -11.71 -18.16
CA ARG A 44 -6.05 -12.50 -16.93
C ARG A 44 -5.28 -13.80 -16.99
N PHE A 45 -4.69 -14.19 -15.86
CA PHE A 45 -4.07 -15.50 -15.69
C PHE A 45 -4.47 -16.12 -14.35
N ARG A 46 -4.33 -17.45 -14.31
CA ARG A 46 -4.66 -18.30 -13.16
C ARG A 46 -3.39 -18.79 -12.50
N LEU A 47 -3.40 -18.90 -11.17
CA LEU A 47 -2.21 -19.36 -10.44
C LEU A 47 -1.95 -20.85 -10.70
N GLU A 48 -2.98 -21.62 -11.00
CA GLU A 48 -2.94 -23.04 -11.39
C GLU A 48 -2.21 -23.28 -12.73
N HIS A 49 -1.98 -22.20 -13.49
CA HIS A 49 -1.29 -22.20 -14.78
C HIS A 49 -0.02 -21.32 -14.75
N LEU A 50 0.58 -21.10 -13.56
CA LEU A 50 1.74 -20.24 -13.39
C LEU A 50 2.93 -20.65 -14.26
N GLY A 51 3.22 -21.96 -14.36
CA GLY A 51 4.30 -22.48 -15.19
C GLY A 51 4.09 -22.16 -16.67
N GLY A 52 2.88 -22.41 -17.18
CA GLY A 52 2.48 -22.01 -18.53
C GLY A 52 2.54 -20.49 -18.75
N PHE A 53 2.11 -19.70 -17.76
CA PHE A 53 2.19 -18.25 -17.80
C PHE A 53 3.63 -17.74 -17.93
N ILE A 54 4.55 -18.24 -17.09
CA ILE A 54 5.98 -17.88 -17.15
C ILE A 54 6.58 -18.25 -18.52
N ALA A 55 6.29 -19.46 -19.02
CA ALA A 55 6.75 -19.88 -20.35
C ALA A 55 6.19 -18.96 -21.45
N GLY A 56 4.92 -18.56 -21.34
CA GLY A 56 4.26 -17.64 -22.25
C GLY A 56 4.89 -16.24 -22.28
N LEU A 57 5.28 -15.69 -21.12
CA LEU A 57 6.01 -14.42 -21.04
C LEU A 57 7.32 -14.50 -21.85
N LYS A 58 8.09 -15.57 -21.64
CA LYS A 58 9.37 -15.78 -22.34
C LYS A 58 9.19 -15.97 -23.84
N ALA A 59 8.15 -16.70 -24.26
CA ALA A 59 7.84 -16.88 -25.68
C ALA A 59 7.48 -15.56 -26.37
N ARG A 60 6.93 -14.59 -25.63
CA ARG A 60 6.69 -13.20 -26.08
C ARG A 60 7.96 -12.32 -26.01
N GLY A 61 9.12 -12.88 -25.65
CA GLY A 61 10.38 -12.16 -25.53
C GLY A 61 10.45 -11.23 -24.31
N ILE A 62 9.55 -11.38 -23.33
CA ILE A 62 9.58 -10.63 -22.07
C ILE A 62 10.71 -11.19 -21.21
N ASP A 63 11.59 -10.29 -20.77
CA ASP A 63 12.76 -10.60 -19.94
C ASP A 63 12.73 -9.89 -18.58
N THR A 64 11.81 -8.93 -18.41
CA THR A 64 11.70 -8.10 -17.22
C THR A 64 10.24 -7.99 -16.80
N ILE A 65 9.96 -8.09 -15.51
CA ILE A 65 8.62 -7.87 -14.96
C ILE A 65 8.64 -6.82 -13.85
N CYS A 66 7.58 -6.03 -13.75
CA CYS A 66 7.31 -5.18 -12.59
C CYS A 66 6.04 -5.65 -11.92
N MET A 67 6.14 -6.00 -10.64
CA MET A 67 4.99 -6.37 -9.81
C MET A 67 4.45 -5.14 -9.10
N ALA A 68 3.13 -4.93 -9.12
CA ALA A 68 2.52 -3.77 -8.49
C ALA A 68 1.09 -4.03 -8.02
N GLY A 69 0.75 -3.51 -6.84
CA GLY A 69 -0.60 -3.58 -6.29
C GLY A 69 -0.84 -4.79 -5.38
N GLY A 70 -1.93 -4.72 -4.61
CA GLY A 70 -2.26 -5.75 -3.63
C GLY A 70 -2.82 -7.01 -4.29
N VAL A 71 -2.29 -8.17 -3.93
CA VAL A 71 -2.78 -9.48 -4.37
C VAL A 71 -3.49 -10.16 -3.21
N ARG A 72 -4.63 -10.79 -3.49
CA ARG A 72 -5.28 -11.67 -2.52
C ARG A 72 -4.84 -13.10 -2.77
N ARG A 73 -4.66 -13.85 -1.67
CA ARG A 73 -4.40 -15.28 -1.72
C ARG A 73 -5.52 -15.96 -2.52
N PRO A 74 -5.23 -16.57 -3.69
CA PRO A 74 -6.25 -17.23 -4.48
C PRO A 74 -6.66 -18.55 -3.84
N ASP A 75 -7.92 -18.91 -3.97
CA ASP A 75 -8.39 -20.27 -3.73
C ASP A 75 -7.95 -21.12 -4.93
N LEU A 76 -7.26 -22.22 -4.67
CA LEU A 76 -6.71 -23.09 -5.71
C LEU A 76 -7.61 -24.29 -5.93
N ASP A 77 -7.85 -24.62 -7.20
CA ASP A 77 -8.44 -25.88 -7.62
C ASP A 77 -7.32 -26.88 -7.99
N PRO A 78 -7.07 -27.94 -7.18
CA PRO A 78 -6.01 -28.91 -7.44
C PRO A 78 -6.17 -29.64 -8.78
N ASP A 79 -7.40 -29.80 -9.27
CA ASP A 79 -7.69 -30.53 -10.50
C ASP A 79 -7.43 -29.69 -11.76
N ALA A 80 -7.26 -28.37 -11.60
CA ALA A 80 -6.98 -27.42 -12.68
C ALA A 80 -5.48 -27.12 -12.86
N VAL A 81 -4.62 -27.72 -12.04
CA VAL A 81 -3.17 -27.45 -12.04
C VAL A 81 -2.48 -28.13 -13.21
N ASP A 82 -1.75 -27.36 -14.01
CA ASP A 82 -0.93 -27.93 -15.09
C ASP A 82 0.38 -28.56 -14.58
N ASP A 83 0.94 -29.50 -15.36
CA ASP A 83 2.16 -30.23 -14.99
C ASP A 83 3.35 -29.31 -14.71
N ALA A 84 3.44 -28.18 -15.42
CA ALA A 84 4.51 -27.20 -15.25
C ALA A 84 4.36 -26.40 -13.93
N THR A 85 3.14 -26.28 -13.43
CA THR A 85 2.78 -25.49 -12.25
C THR A 85 2.79 -26.30 -10.97
N ALA A 86 2.47 -27.60 -11.04
CA ALA A 86 2.45 -28.50 -9.89
C ALA A 86 3.69 -28.38 -8.95
N PRO A 87 4.94 -28.43 -9.44
CA PRO A 87 6.12 -28.29 -8.56
C PRO A 87 6.25 -26.87 -7.96
N LEU A 88 5.76 -25.84 -8.66
CA LEU A 88 5.82 -24.45 -8.20
C LEU A 88 4.83 -24.23 -7.05
N LEU A 89 3.63 -24.81 -7.13
CA LEU A 89 2.61 -24.68 -6.07
C LEU A 89 3.05 -25.33 -4.76
N VAL A 90 3.79 -26.45 -4.80
CA VAL A 90 4.35 -27.07 -3.58
C VAL A 90 5.31 -26.11 -2.88
N ARG A 91 6.19 -25.44 -3.64
CA ARG A 91 7.13 -24.45 -3.11
C ARG A 91 6.41 -23.24 -2.53
N ILE A 92 5.48 -22.66 -3.29
CA ILE A 92 4.66 -21.52 -2.87
C ILE A 92 3.86 -21.86 -1.61
N GLY A 93 3.19 -23.02 -1.56
CA GLY A 93 2.43 -23.46 -0.39
C GLY A 93 3.30 -23.63 0.86
N THR A 94 4.53 -24.13 0.70
CA THR A 94 5.51 -24.24 1.80
C THR A 94 5.91 -22.86 2.33
N ALA A 95 6.17 -21.91 1.43
CA ALA A 95 6.53 -20.53 1.81
C ALA A 95 5.34 -19.80 2.45
N MET A 96 4.12 -20.00 1.96
CA MET A 96 2.89 -19.42 2.52
C MET A 96 2.59 -19.86 3.95
N ALA A 97 3.07 -21.04 4.37
CA ALA A 97 2.97 -21.50 5.75
C ALA A 97 3.88 -20.72 6.71
N GLN A 98 4.88 -19.99 6.18
CA GLN A 98 5.84 -19.19 6.94
C GLN A 98 5.46 -17.71 7.01
N GLY A 99 4.43 -17.27 6.29
CA GLY A 99 4.00 -15.88 6.23
C GLY A 99 3.83 -15.37 4.80
N ASP A 100 3.36 -14.13 4.66
CA ASP A 100 3.13 -13.51 3.36
C ASP A 100 4.44 -12.99 2.74
N ASP A 101 5.37 -12.48 3.56
CA ASP A 101 6.70 -12.04 3.09
C ASP A 101 7.50 -13.23 2.52
N ALA A 102 7.38 -14.41 3.14
CA ALA A 102 8.00 -15.64 2.68
C ALA A 102 7.38 -16.09 1.34
N ALA A 103 6.06 -16.06 1.21
CA ALA A 103 5.36 -16.39 -0.02
C ALA A 103 5.80 -15.47 -1.18
N LEU A 104 5.85 -14.15 -0.93
CA LEU A 104 6.25 -13.18 -1.93
C LEU A 104 7.70 -13.38 -2.39
N ARG A 105 8.62 -13.64 -1.46
CA ARG A 105 10.02 -13.95 -1.77
C ARG A 105 10.17 -15.21 -2.62
N GLU A 106 9.36 -16.23 -2.36
CA GLU A 106 9.34 -17.44 -3.18
C GLU A 106 8.86 -17.13 -4.60
N PHE A 107 7.81 -16.32 -4.76
CA PHE A 107 7.34 -15.88 -6.08
C PHE A 107 8.43 -15.16 -6.88
N ILE A 108 9.13 -14.21 -6.25
CA ILE A 108 10.28 -13.51 -6.86
C ILE A 108 11.32 -14.52 -7.34
N THR A 109 11.71 -15.43 -6.45
CA THR A 109 12.73 -16.45 -6.72
C THR A 109 12.32 -17.34 -7.89
N LEU A 110 11.06 -17.74 -7.96
CA LEU A 110 10.54 -18.53 -9.07
C LEU A 110 10.65 -17.78 -10.41
N PHE A 111 10.27 -16.51 -10.48
CA PHE A 111 10.42 -15.73 -11.71
C PHE A 111 11.90 -15.59 -12.12
N GLU A 112 12.79 -15.33 -11.17
CA GLU A 112 14.23 -15.18 -11.41
C GLU A 112 14.90 -16.47 -11.89
N GLU A 113 14.57 -17.61 -11.27
CA GLU A 113 15.04 -18.94 -11.72
C GLU A 113 14.61 -19.27 -13.15
N HIS A 114 13.48 -18.71 -13.59
CA HIS A 114 13.00 -18.85 -14.97
C HIS A 114 13.58 -17.79 -15.92
N GLY A 115 14.49 -16.95 -15.45
CA GLY A 115 15.21 -15.96 -16.26
C GLY A 115 14.49 -14.65 -16.47
N LEU A 116 13.52 -14.31 -15.62
CA LEU A 116 12.84 -13.01 -15.60
C LEU A 116 13.48 -12.10 -14.55
N THR A 117 13.84 -10.89 -14.95
CA THR A 117 14.36 -9.87 -14.04
C THR A 117 13.21 -9.13 -13.38
N ILE A 118 13.28 -8.93 -12.07
CA ILE A 118 12.33 -8.07 -11.36
C ILE A 118 12.80 -6.62 -11.39
N ARG A 119 11.99 -5.73 -11.94
CA ARG A 119 12.17 -4.28 -11.91
C ARG A 119 11.22 -3.66 -10.89
N ALA A 120 11.74 -2.76 -10.06
CA ALA A 120 10.95 -2.15 -9.01
C ALA A 120 10.02 -1.05 -9.53
N ALA A 121 8.87 -0.88 -8.87
CA ALA A 121 7.93 0.20 -9.19
C ALA A 121 8.59 1.59 -9.14
N HIS A 122 9.41 1.85 -8.12
CA HIS A 122 10.12 3.12 -7.95
C HIS A 122 11.28 3.32 -8.93
N GLU A 123 11.77 2.27 -9.60
CA GLU A 123 12.74 2.41 -10.71
C GLU A 123 12.04 2.81 -12.02
N ILE A 124 10.73 2.60 -12.11
CA ILE A 124 9.89 3.10 -13.21
C ILE A 124 9.41 4.52 -12.86
N CYS A 125 8.95 4.71 -11.63
CA CYS A 125 8.39 5.95 -11.11
C CYS A 125 9.22 6.48 -9.92
N PRO A 126 10.43 7.02 -10.14
CA PRO A 126 11.28 7.53 -9.06
C PRO A 126 10.62 8.67 -8.26
N GLU A 127 9.69 9.40 -8.88
CA GLU A 127 8.88 10.45 -8.26
C GLU A 127 7.99 9.95 -7.10
N LEU A 128 7.78 8.64 -6.98
CA LEU A 128 7.03 8.05 -5.86
C LEU A 128 7.82 8.06 -4.55
N LEU A 129 9.15 8.25 -4.59
CA LEU A 129 9.99 8.33 -3.40
C LEU A 129 10.35 9.78 -3.12
N LEU A 130 9.82 10.31 -2.03
CA LEU A 130 10.16 11.66 -1.60
C LEU A 130 11.56 11.73 -0.98
N PRO A 131 12.28 12.86 -1.17
CA PRO A 131 13.50 13.11 -0.43
C PRO A 131 13.20 13.24 1.06
N ALA A 132 14.20 12.93 1.89
CA ALA A 132 14.10 13.10 3.34
C ALA A 132 13.80 14.57 3.72
N GLY A 133 12.96 14.76 4.74
CA GLY A 133 12.56 16.08 5.22
C GLY A 133 11.07 16.17 5.56
N VAL A 134 10.59 17.39 5.77
CA VAL A 134 9.18 17.69 6.09
C VAL A 134 8.58 18.52 4.95
N PRO A 135 8.13 17.88 3.85
CA PRO A 135 7.65 18.60 2.67
C PRO A 135 6.33 19.35 2.86
N SER A 136 5.58 19.08 3.93
CA SER A 136 4.38 19.82 4.32
C SER A 136 4.70 21.18 4.97
N ARG A 137 3.74 22.10 4.96
CA ARG A 137 3.84 23.40 5.64
C ARG A 137 3.90 23.26 7.16
N VAL A 138 3.15 22.32 7.73
CA VAL A 138 3.19 22.07 9.18
C VAL A 138 4.50 21.37 9.52
N GLN A 139 5.19 21.91 10.53
CA GLN A 139 6.52 21.45 10.96
C GLN A 139 6.44 20.65 12.26
N LEU A 140 7.47 19.83 12.50
CA LEU A 140 7.56 18.93 13.65
C LEU A 140 7.71 19.68 14.98
N ARG A 141 7.15 19.09 16.05
CA ARG A 141 7.41 19.44 17.45
C ARG A 141 8.22 18.32 18.11
N ALA A 142 8.78 18.58 19.29
CA ALA A 142 9.65 17.63 19.98
C ALA A 142 8.98 16.26 20.19
N HIS A 143 7.72 16.22 20.67
CA HIS A 143 7.03 14.97 20.95
C HIS A 143 6.74 14.12 19.70
N HIS A 144 6.69 14.73 18.50
CA HIS A 144 6.52 13.96 17.26
C HIS A 144 7.73 13.06 16.98
N ARG A 145 8.93 13.49 17.39
CA ARG A 145 10.15 12.69 17.23
C ARG A 145 10.14 11.48 18.16
N ASP A 146 9.71 11.67 19.40
CA ASP A 146 9.57 10.59 20.38
C ASP A 146 8.53 9.55 19.89
N ASP A 147 7.38 10.00 19.40
CA ASP A 147 6.35 9.11 18.85
C ASP A 147 6.83 8.39 17.58
N ALA A 148 7.63 9.05 16.73
CA ALA A 148 8.22 8.43 15.54
C ALA A 148 9.27 7.37 15.89
N ALA A 149 10.14 7.64 16.85
CA ALA A 149 11.12 6.67 17.35
C ALA A 149 10.39 5.45 17.94
N ARG A 150 9.30 5.67 18.68
CA ARG A 150 8.44 4.60 19.18
C ARG A 150 7.77 3.82 18.06
N GLY A 151 7.24 4.50 17.04
CA GLY A 151 6.64 3.89 15.86
C GLY A 151 7.62 3.00 15.10
N ALA A 152 8.86 3.46 14.93
CA ALA A 152 9.93 2.69 14.29
C ALA A 152 10.23 1.39 15.06
N GLN A 153 10.31 1.43 16.40
CA GLN A 153 10.50 0.24 17.23
C GLN A 153 9.34 -0.76 17.07
N ILE A 154 8.10 -0.26 17.03
CA ILE A 154 6.91 -1.10 16.88
C ILE A 154 6.91 -1.77 15.50
N VAL A 155 7.17 -1.02 14.42
CA VAL A 155 7.26 -1.57 13.06
C VAL A 155 8.39 -2.58 12.94
N ALA A 156 9.56 -2.33 13.52
CA ALA A 156 10.65 -3.30 13.53
C ALA A 156 10.27 -4.61 14.23
N ALA A 157 9.59 -4.53 15.39
CA ALA A 157 9.14 -5.70 16.14
C ALA A 157 8.03 -6.48 15.38
N MET A 158 7.07 -5.79 14.79
CA MET A 158 6.02 -6.41 13.97
C MET A 158 6.57 -7.04 12.70
N GLY A 159 7.51 -6.37 12.03
CA GLY A 159 8.15 -6.88 10.83
C GLY A 159 8.96 -8.15 11.11
N ALA A 160 9.65 -8.24 12.24
CA ALA A 160 10.35 -9.46 12.66
C ALA A 160 9.40 -10.67 12.87
N ALA A 161 8.12 -10.42 13.12
CA ALA A 161 7.08 -11.44 13.29
C ALA A 161 6.16 -11.59 12.06
N ASP A 162 6.49 -10.93 10.93
CA ASP A 162 5.67 -10.87 9.71
C ASP A 162 4.20 -10.46 9.95
N VAL A 163 3.97 -9.45 10.81
CA VAL A 163 2.61 -9.01 11.18
C VAL A 163 2.14 -7.84 10.32
N GLY A 164 2.93 -6.77 10.24
CA GLY A 164 2.51 -5.51 9.61
C GLY A 164 3.60 -4.47 9.62
N GLN A 165 3.34 -3.33 8.97
CA GLN A 165 4.37 -2.33 8.66
C GLN A 165 3.94 -0.88 8.94
N ALA A 166 2.80 -0.70 9.62
CA ALA A 166 2.31 0.58 10.07
C ALA A 166 1.75 0.50 11.50
N CYS A 167 1.80 1.62 12.23
CA CYS A 167 1.16 1.75 13.53
C CYS A 167 0.73 3.20 13.78
N VAL A 168 -0.23 3.39 14.67
CA VAL A 168 -0.63 4.71 15.17
C VAL A 168 -0.11 4.87 16.60
N VAL A 169 0.63 5.93 16.86
CA VAL A 169 1.24 6.23 18.16
C VAL A 169 0.79 7.59 18.64
N SER A 170 0.45 7.73 19.92
CA SER A 170 0.23 9.03 20.55
C SER A 170 0.84 9.02 21.94
N ARG A 171 1.75 9.97 22.22
CA ARG A 171 2.40 10.13 23.53
C ARG A 171 3.07 8.84 24.01
N GLY A 172 3.76 8.16 23.10
CA GLY A 172 4.44 6.89 23.31
C GLY A 172 3.54 5.65 23.37
N LEU A 173 2.20 5.82 23.39
CA LEU A 173 1.26 4.70 23.41
C LEU A 173 0.95 4.23 21.99
N ALA A 174 1.10 2.93 21.73
CA ALA A 174 0.61 2.30 20.51
C ALA A 174 -0.93 2.18 20.60
N LEU A 175 -1.62 2.91 19.73
CA LEU A 175 -3.08 2.94 19.69
C LEU A 175 -3.64 1.88 18.75
N ALA A 176 -2.95 1.67 17.63
CA ALA A 176 -3.24 0.61 16.69
C ALA A 176 -1.96 0.13 16.01
N VAL A 177 -1.98 -1.13 15.61
CA VAL A 177 -0.91 -1.81 14.87
C VAL A 177 -1.50 -2.51 13.66
N GLU A 178 -0.83 -2.40 12.52
CA GLU A 178 -1.27 -3.03 11.28
C GLU A 178 -1.11 -4.54 11.35
N ALA A 179 -2.06 -5.24 10.74
CA ALA A 179 -2.00 -6.68 10.49
C ALA A 179 -2.60 -6.95 9.10
N LEU A 180 -2.96 -8.21 8.81
CA LEU A 180 -3.59 -8.65 7.55
C LEU A 180 -4.67 -7.72 6.96
N PRO A 181 -5.58 -7.09 7.74
CA PRO A 181 -6.63 -6.26 7.16
C PRO A 181 -6.12 -4.94 6.54
N GLY A 182 -4.85 -4.58 6.76
CA GLY A 182 -4.17 -3.43 6.18
C GLY A 182 -4.38 -2.11 6.94
N THR A 183 -3.57 -1.11 6.55
CA THR A 183 -3.48 0.22 7.18
C THR A 183 -4.84 0.90 7.31
N ASP A 184 -5.64 0.90 6.25
CA ASP A 184 -6.96 1.54 6.24
C ASP A 184 -7.90 0.99 7.32
N ARG A 185 -7.93 -0.34 7.47
CA ARG A 185 -8.79 -0.99 8.46
C ARG A 185 -8.26 -0.80 9.86
N MET A 186 -6.93 -0.82 10.04
CA MET A 186 -6.29 -0.46 11.30
C MET A 186 -6.69 0.96 11.74
N MET A 187 -6.59 1.95 10.85
CA MET A 187 -6.92 3.34 11.18
C MET A 187 -8.42 3.53 11.45
N ARG A 188 -9.30 2.96 10.62
CA ARG A 188 -10.75 3.05 10.84
C ARG A 188 -11.22 2.40 12.14
N ALA A 189 -10.48 1.42 12.67
CA ALA A 189 -10.79 0.82 13.96
C ALA A 189 -10.62 1.78 15.15
N LEU A 190 -9.96 2.94 14.96
CA LEU A 190 -9.81 3.99 15.97
C LEU A 190 -10.95 5.03 15.94
N MET A 191 -11.87 4.93 14.97
CA MET A 191 -13.06 5.76 14.92
C MET A 191 -14.07 5.30 15.98
N ALA A 192 -14.84 6.24 16.54
CA ALA A 192 -15.89 5.90 17.48
C ALA A 192 -16.94 4.96 16.85
N ASP A 193 -17.43 3.98 17.62
CA ASP A 193 -18.55 3.14 17.18
C ASP A 193 -19.79 4.03 17.01
N PRO A 194 -20.47 4.01 15.84
CA PRO A 194 -21.72 4.74 15.63
C PRO A 194 -22.77 4.49 16.72
N LYS A 195 -22.73 3.34 17.40
CA LYS A 195 -23.66 3.00 18.48
C LYS A 195 -23.32 3.67 19.82
N SER A 196 -22.06 4.04 20.04
CA SER A 196 -21.62 4.73 21.26
C SER A 196 -21.98 6.22 21.26
N ALA A 197 -22.18 6.80 20.07
CA ALA A 197 -22.69 8.15 19.88
C ALA A 197 -24.21 8.07 19.64
N GLY A 198 -25.00 7.96 20.70
CA GLY A 198 -26.44 7.69 20.61
C GLY A 198 -27.19 8.55 19.59
N GLN A 199 -27.51 7.95 18.43
CA GLN A 199 -28.66 8.27 17.58
C GLN A 199 -28.77 7.27 16.42
N ASP A 200 -29.97 6.74 16.21
CA ASP A 200 -30.36 5.88 15.10
C ASP A 200 -29.91 6.47 13.75
N ARG A 201 -29.02 5.77 13.05
CA ARG A 201 -28.77 6.00 11.62
C ARG A 201 -29.30 4.80 10.83
N PRO A 202 -30.13 5.00 9.80
CA PRO A 202 -30.52 3.92 8.92
C PRO A 202 -29.33 3.47 8.08
N ASP A 203 -29.23 2.14 7.90
CA ASP A 203 -28.31 1.49 6.98
C ASP A 203 -28.46 2.08 5.57
N ALA A 204 -27.48 2.88 5.16
CA ALA A 204 -27.31 3.26 3.76
C ALA A 204 -25.83 3.15 3.41
N LEU A 205 -25.49 2.02 2.78
CA LEU A 205 -24.24 1.85 2.06
C LEU A 205 -24.18 2.83 0.87
N ARG A 206 -23.15 3.69 0.91
CA ARG A 206 -22.12 3.96 -0.11
C ARG A 206 -22.52 4.44 -1.52
N PRO A 207 -21.91 5.57 -1.94
CA PRO A 207 -21.40 5.74 -3.31
C PRO A 207 -19.97 6.33 -3.38
N GLU A 208 -19.11 6.08 -2.39
CA GLU A 208 -17.85 6.83 -2.24
C GLU A 208 -16.69 6.38 -3.15
N SER A 209 -16.79 5.23 -3.81
CA SER A 209 -15.78 4.80 -4.79
C SER A 209 -16.01 5.35 -6.20
N LEU A 210 -17.17 5.95 -6.49
CA LEU A 210 -17.54 6.43 -7.83
C LEU A 210 -17.31 7.96 -8.02
N MET A 211 -17.40 8.76 -6.95
CA MET A 211 -17.11 10.21 -7.04
C MET A 211 -15.62 10.55 -7.12
N ARG A 212 -14.73 9.62 -6.73
CA ARG A 212 -13.27 9.84 -6.66
C ARG A 212 -12.55 9.85 -8.01
N ASP A 213 -13.18 9.30 -9.05
CA ASP A 213 -12.58 9.17 -10.38
C ASP A 213 -13.10 10.20 -11.41
N VAL A 214 -13.99 11.11 -11.00
CA VAL A 214 -14.73 12.00 -11.93
C VAL A 214 -14.51 13.50 -11.65
N LEU A 215 -14.27 13.90 -10.40
CA LEU A 215 -14.11 15.31 -10.04
C LEU A 215 -12.64 15.73 -9.96
N PRO A 216 -12.28 16.96 -10.38
CA PRO A 216 -11.00 17.57 -10.05
C PRO A 216 -10.76 17.50 -8.53
N LEU A 217 -9.55 17.15 -8.14
CA LEU A 217 -9.16 16.95 -6.75
C LEU A 217 -9.35 18.21 -5.86
N THR A 218 -9.53 19.39 -6.44
CA THR A 218 -9.91 20.63 -5.75
C THR A 218 -11.37 20.64 -5.31
N ASP A 219 -12.26 20.19 -6.19
CA ASP A 219 -13.71 20.24 -5.97
C ASP A 219 -14.11 19.17 -4.94
N TRP A 220 -13.52 17.99 -5.07
CA TRP A 220 -13.69 16.91 -4.11
C TRP A 220 -13.12 17.25 -2.71
N LEU A 221 -11.96 17.91 -2.59
CA LEU A 221 -11.43 18.31 -1.27
C LEU A 221 -12.29 19.40 -0.64
N ALA A 222 -12.78 20.37 -1.42
CA ALA A 222 -13.69 21.39 -0.91
C ALA A 222 -14.99 20.76 -0.38
N GLU A 223 -15.57 19.80 -1.13
CA GLU A 223 -16.71 19.01 -0.67
C GLU A 223 -16.40 18.22 0.60
N TRP A 224 -15.24 17.57 0.66
CA TRP A 224 -14.77 16.83 1.83
C TRP A 224 -14.68 17.75 3.06
N PHE A 225 -14.04 18.91 2.94
CA PHE A 225 -13.91 19.90 4.01
C PHE A 225 -15.25 20.51 4.45
N ALA A 226 -16.25 20.55 3.58
CA ALA A 226 -17.57 21.11 3.85
C ALA A 226 -18.53 20.17 4.64
N GLN A 227 -18.17 18.90 4.86
CA GLN A 227 -19.09 17.94 5.50
C GLN A 227 -19.27 18.17 7.02
N PRO A 228 -20.51 18.33 7.52
CA PRO A 228 -20.79 18.82 8.88
C PRO A 228 -20.73 17.76 10.01
N GLN A 229 -20.68 16.46 9.72
CA GLN A 229 -20.61 15.40 10.74
C GLN A 229 -19.75 14.23 10.30
N ARG A 230 -18.49 14.21 10.74
CA ARG A 230 -17.58 13.08 10.52
C ARG A 230 -17.57 12.18 11.75
N PRO A 231 -17.51 10.84 11.60
CA PRO A 231 -17.19 9.98 12.73
C PRO A 231 -15.80 10.36 13.23
N GLY A 232 -15.77 11.00 14.40
CA GLY A 232 -14.51 11.36 15.04
C GLY A 232 -13.83 10.11 15.61
N ARG A 233 -12.54 10.27 15.91
CA ARG A 233 -11.80 9.35 16.76
C ARG A 233 -12.56 9.04 18.05
N ASP A 234 -12.43 7.81 18.55
CA ASP A 234 -12.94 7.44 19.87
C ASP A 234 -12.44 8.43 20.95
N PRO A 235 -13.36 9.13 21.66
CA PRO A 235 -12.98 10.12 22.67
C PRO A 235 -12.25 9.53 23.89
N ALA A 236 -12.27 8.20 24.07
CA ALA A 236 -11.49 7.53 25.11
C ALA A 236 -9.98 7.50 24.80
N LEU A 237 -9.57 7.77 23.56
CA LEU A 237 -8.18 7.74 23.14
C LEU A 237 -7.45 9.09 23.37
N PRO A 238 -6.14 9.09 23.67
CA PRO A 238 -5.37 10.33 23.87
C PRO A 238 -5.33 11.22 22.62
N PRO A 239 -5.51 12.54 22.67
CA PRO A 239 -5.56 13.36 21.45
C PRO A 239 -4.24 13.37 20.66
N GLY A 240 -4.30 13.75 19.38
CA GLY A 240 -3.13 13.89 18.51
C GLY A 240 -2.43 12.57 18.20
N GLY A 241 -1.11 12.63 17.99
CA GLY A 241 -0.29 11.48 17.63
C GLY A 241 -0.01 11.38 16.13
N ILE A 242 0.63 10.29 15.72
CA ILE A 242 1.11 10.09 14.36
C ILE A 242 0.71 8.73 13.81
N LEU A 243 0.61 8.63 12.49
CA LEU A 243 0.76 7.38 11.77
C LEU A 243 2.25 7.20 11.46
N TYR A 244 2.85 6.07 11.83
CA TYR A 244 4.18 5.68 11.36
C TYR A 244 4.05 4.52 10.38
N LYS A 245 4.69 4.61 9.21
CA LYS A 245 4.77 3.54 8.22
C LYS A 245 6.19 3.40 7.71
N GLY A 246 6.72 2.19 7.64
CA GLY A 246 8.09 1.93 7.20
C GLY A 246 8.21 0.52 6.63
N ALA A 247 9.35 0.21 6.02
CA ALA A 247 9.59 -1.15 5.52
C ALA A 247 9.86 -2.12 6.68
N LYS A 248 9.45 -3.38 6.53
CA LYS A 248 9.83 -4.44 7.47
C LYS A 248 11.33 -4.77 7.29
N PRO A 249 12.04 -5.20 8.35
CA PRO A 249 13.40 -5.70 8.20
C PRO A 249 13.49 -6.89 7.23
N GLY A 250 14.39 -6.83 6.23
CA GLY A 250 14.59 -7.92 5.27
C GLY A 250 13.53 -8.03 4.16
N GLN A 251 12.64 -7.04 4.04
CA GLN A 251 11.65 -6.92 2.98
C GLN A 251 12.34 -6.66 1.62
N ASP A 252 11.86 -7.33 0.55
CA ASP A 252 12.39 -7.11 -0.79
C ASP A 252 11.81 -5.82 -1.40
N ARG A 253 12.63 -4.76 -1.35
CA ARG A 253 12.27 -3.41 -1.81
C ARG A 253 11.91 -3.34 -3.29
N ARG A 254 12.18 -4.37 -4.09
CA ARG A 254 11.83 -4.38 -5.51
C ARG A 254 10.34 -4.59 -5.73
N VAL A 255 9.66 -5.28 -4.82
CA VAL A 255 8.25 -5.65 -5.02
C VAL A 255 7.34 -5.29 -3.86
N ASP A 256 7.90 -5.00 -2.69
CA ASP A 256 7.12 -4.80 -1.47
C ASP A 256 7.57 -3.56 -0.72
N LEU A 257 7.35 -2.40 -1.34
CA LEU A 257 7.47 -1.13 -0.62
C LEU A 257 6.10 -0.72 -0.07
N PRO A 258 6.00 -0.38 1.22
CA PRO A 258 4.82 0.25 1.78
C PRO A 258 4.39 1.48 0.95
N VAL A 259 3.08 1.71 0.89
CA VAL A 259 2.50 2.83 0.13
C VAL A 259 1.62 3.68 1.03
N ILE A 260 1.71 5.00 0.88
CA ILE A 260 0.69 5.97 1.33
C ILE A 260 0.10 6.71 0.14
N GLY A 261 -1.09 7.26 0.31
CA GLY A 261 -1.73 8.10 -0.69
C GLY A 261 -2.74 9.07 -0.05
N PRO A 262 -3.55 9.74 -0.87
CA PRO A 262 -4.54 10.72 -0.40
C PRO A 262 -5.46 10.17 0.69
N ASP A 263 -5.94 8.94 0.51
CA ASP A 263 -6.83 8.27 1.47
C ASP A 263 -6.20 8.11 2.85
N THR A 264 -4.91 7.75 2.90
CA THR A 264 -4.18 7.64 4.17
C THR A 264 -4.13 8.99 4.90
N MET A 265 -3.88 10.07 4.17
CA MET A 265 -3.82 11.42 4.73
C MET A 265 -5.19 11.89 5.22
N LEU A 266 -6.25 11.61 4.46
CA LEU A 266 -7.61 11.93 4.87
C LEU A 266 -8.02 11.19 6.14
N THR A 267 -7.78 9.88 6.20
CA THR A 267 -8.10 9.10 7.40
C THR A 267 -7.25 9.56 8.58
N ALA A 268 -5.99 9.97 8.38
CA ALA A 268 -5.20 10.60 9.44
C ALA A 268 -5.84 11.90 9.97
N ALA A 269 -6.35 12.75 9.07
CA ALA A 269 -7.05 13.97 9.42
C ALA A 269 -8.37 13.70 10.17
N GLU A 270 -9.16 12.72 9.71
CA GLU A 270 -10.41 12.29 10.37
C GLU A 270 -10.19 11.79 11.80
N LEU A 271 -9.08 11.09 12.02
CA LEU A 271 -8.68 10.63 13.35
C LEU A 271 -8.09 11.75 14.23
N GLY A 272 -7.92 12.96 13.71
CA GLY A 272 -7.28 14.05 14.44
C GLY A 272 -5.83 13.73 14.83
N LEU A 273 -5.11 13.00 13.97
CA LEU A 273 -3.67 12.86 14.09
C LEU A 273 -2.99 14.22 13.81
N GLU A 274 -1.75 14.38 14.26
CA GLU A 274 -0.94 15.57 14.01
C GLU A 274 -0.07 15.42 12.76
N GLY A 275 0.19 14.18 12.33
CA GLY A 275 0.93 13.94 11.09
C GLY A 275 1.14 12.47 10.73
N VAL A 276 1.80 12.29 9.59
CA VAL A 276 2.21 10.99 9.05
C VAL A 276 3.73 10.97 8.94
N VAL A 277 4.36 9.90 9.41
CA VAL A 277 5.79 9.66 9.33
C VAL A 277 6.03 8.45 8.44
N ILE A 278 6.88 8.63 7.44
CA ILE A 278 7.29 7.57 6.53
C ILE A 278 8.81 7.45 6.50
N GLU A 279 9.32 6.25 6.25
CA GLU A 279 10.77 6.05 6.11
C GLU A 279 11.27 6.41 4.70
N ALA A 280 12.28 7.27 4.63
CA ALA A 280 12.90 7.72 3.39
C ALA A 280 13.40 6.55 2.53
N GLY A 281 13.06 6.57 1.23
CA GLY A 281 13.44 5.52 0.29
C GLY A 281 12.77 4.15 0.50
N ASN A 282 11.93 4.01 1.53
CA ASN A 282 11.30 2.76 1.91
C ASN A 282 9.76 2.83 1.91
N VAL A 283 9.17 3.97 1.54
CA VAL A 283 7.72 4.13 1.41
C VAL A 283 7.43 4.96 0.17
N MET A 284 6.53 4.47 -0.69
CA MET A 284 6.05 5.18 -1.87
C MET A 284 4.87 6.09 -1.53
N VAL A 285 4.81 7.25 -2.17
CA VAL A 285 3.76 8.25 -2.02
C VAL A 285 3.01 8.39 -3.34
N LEU A 286 1.78 7.87 -3.39
CA LEU A 286 0.89 8.06 -4.54
C LEU A 286 0.30 9.47 -4.52
N ASP A 287 0.20 10.08 -5.70
CA ASP A 287 -0.38 11.41 -5.90
C ASP A 287 0.22 12.44 -4.91
N CYS A 288 1.54 12.65 -4.96
CA CYS A 288 2.25 13.47 -3.98
C CYS A 288 1.65 14.88 -3.80
N ASP A 289 1.29 15.56 -4.87
CA ASP A 289 0.66 16.89 -4.79
C ASP A 289 -0.65 16.87 -4.00
N ALA A 290 -1.43 15.80 -4.15
CA ALA A 290 -2.66 15.58 -3.40
C ALA A 290 -2.36 15.35 -1.91
N VAL A 291 -1.40 14.48 -1.62
CA VAL A 291 -0.95 14.16 -0.27
C VAL A 291 -0.50 15.40 0.48
N LEU A 292 0.36 16.23 -0.14
CA LEU A 292 0.87 17.46 0.46
C LEU A 292 -0.23 18.49 0.68
N ARG A 293 -1.14 18.65 -0.29
CA ARG A 293 -2.27 19.56 -0.13
C ARG A 293 -3.22 19.13 0.98
N ILE A 294 -3.55 17.84 1.08
CA ILE A 294 -4.36 17.31 2.19
C ILE A 294 -3.66 17.56 3.52
N ALA A 295 -2.34 17.36 3.56
CA ALA A 295 -1.55 17.62 4.76
C ALA A 295 -1.71 19.07 5.20
N ASP A 296 -1.43 20.00 4.29
CA ASP A 296 -1.44 21.43 4.55
C ASP A 296 -2.83 21.97 4.93
N GLU A 297 -3.87 21.55 4.20
CA GLU A 297 -5.25 22.00 4.44
C GLU A 297 -5.83 21.40 5.73
N SER A 298 -5.38 20.21 6.13
CA SER A 298 -5.82 19.53 7.36
C SER A 298 -4.96 19.87 8.58
N GLY A 299 -3.88 20.65 8.42
CA GLY A 299 -2.95 20.95 9.51
C GLY A 299 -2.08 19.75 9.95
N LEU A 300 -1.91 18.75 9.08
CA LEU A 300 -1.02 17.61 9.30
C LEU A 300 0.39 17.92 8.80
N PHE A 301 1.39 17.37 9.46
CA PHE A 301 2.72 17.24 8.84
C PHE A 301 2.86 15.91 8.10
N LEU A 302 3.66 15.88 7.04
CA LEU A 302 4.26 14.68 6.46
C LEU A 302 5.76 14.74 6.71
N TRP A 303 6.32 13.73 7.39
CA TRP A 303 7.75 13.63 7.63
C TRP A 303 8.32 12.39 6.95
N VAL A 304 9.23 12.62 6.01
CA VAL A 304 10.07 11.61 5.37
C VAL A 304 11.33 11.45 6.20
N ARG A 305 11.30 10.54 7.17
CA ARG A 305 12.32 10.33 8.19
C ARG A 305 13.47 9.48 7.67
N THR A 306 14.70 9.85 8.02
CA THR A 306 15.87 9.00 7.75
C THR A 306 16.05 7.94 8.84
N SER A 307 16.63 6.79 8.49
CA SER A 307 16.86 5.71 9.46
C SER A 307 17.90 6.09 10.55
N GLU A 308 18.70 7.14 10.32
CA GLU A 308 19.75 7.62 11.24
C GLU A 308 19.25 8.58 12.34
N GLU A 309 18.04 9.14 12.19
CA GLU A 309 17.42 10.02 13.20
C GLU A 309 16.76 9.18 14.31
N GLY A 310 17.60 8.56 15.15
CA GLY A 310 17.22 7.79 16.34
C GLY A 310 16.60 8.62 17.45
#